data_AF-A0A971VQ14-F1
#
_entry.id   AF-A0A971VQ14-F1
#
_cell.length_a   1.000
_cell.length_b   1.000
_cell.length_c   1.000
_cell.angle_alpha   90.00
_cell.angle_beta   90.00
_cell.angle_gamma   90.00
#
_symmetry.space_group_name_H-M   'P 1'
#
loop_
_entity.id
_entity.type
_entity.pdbx_description
1 polymer ?
#
loop_
_entity_poly.entity_id
_entity_poly.type
_entity_poly.pdbx_seq_one_letter_code
_entity_poly.pdbx_strand_id
1 'polypeptide(L)'
;MNKTNRIHKYFSLLICMAVFVGVLSPAAFAANAEPKIVYAGGNANLDGKIDASDARLILRHFSKLSELKGENLKYADANFDGTVNAADARIVLRIAAKLEYPVMGDFVFTVYGWGHGVGMSQYGAARMANTQKEDGSCYKYEEILSHYYNGIEFANEEMPEKMKVGSELVDTKEILWRIVLQEIGGIDGIKLEALKAQVVAAYTYIMYASGKTNPEDNKEYKVTGVAYAKKEKYDEYLKQKENEDSVKNKPDFAVKQAIEQAIDEVGGKFMTYNGKVINSVFFALSAGKTEDSKNIWGGNLPYLRSAFSLTDKNEKNYKTEVVLTSAEMRTYLENYIKTLREKYKDNEKYKTFKLSEYEPEKWLSIISHDKAVSESVGYVSDIHINNSVIDPTKPKDYGYICIRGNFFRENVLKDGSKMLLRSPCFTFEYIPKFAPTK
;
A
#
# COMPACT_ATOMS: atom_id res chain seq x y z
N MET A 1 -79.90 -12.77 -15.03
CA MET A 1 -78.91 -11.79 -15.51
C MET A 1 -77.60 -12.57 -15.72
N ASN A 2 -77.35 -13.12 -16.92
CA ASN A 2 -76.66 -12.49 -18.08
C ASN A 2 -75.22 -12.02 -17.73
N LYS A 3 -74.12 -12.45 -18.37
CA LYS A 3 -73.85 -13.42 -19.48
C LYS A 3 -72.42 -13.98 -19.25
N THR A 4 -72.16 -15.29 -19.24
CA THR A 4 -71.87 -16.22 -20.38
C THR A 4 -70.38 -16.39 -20.72
N ASN A 5 -69.86 -17.61 -20.49
CA ASN A 5 -68.57 -18.14 -20.98
C ASN A 5 -68.65 -18.56 -22.46
N ARG A 6 -67.53 -18.43 -23.20
CA ARG A 6 -66.91 -19.38 -24.18
C ARG A 6 -65.97 -18.62 -25.14
N ILE A 7 -64.67 -18.92 -25.15
CA ILE A 7 -63.99 -19.89 -26.06
C ILE A 7 -64.13 -19.53 -27.54
N HIS A 8 -62.99 -19.30 -28.23
CA HIS A 8 -62.55 -20.06 -29.41
C HIS A 8 -61.03 -19.87 -29.64
N LYS A 9 -60.31 -20.97 -29.85
CA LYS A 9 -58.97 -20.99 -30.47
C LYS A 9 -59.15 -20.99 -32.01
N TYR A 10 -58.09 -20.67 -32.76
CA TYR A 10 -57.38 -21.58 -33.69
C TYR A 10 -56.61 -20.80 -34.77
N PHE A 11 -55.29 -21.06 -34.88
CA PHE A 11 -54.46 -21.03 -36.10
C PHE A 11 -54.31 -19.65 -36.81
N SER A 12 -53.27 -19.31 -37.57
CA SER A 12 -51.98 -19.92 -38.01
C SER A 12 -51.19 -18.81 -38.76
N LEU A 13 -49.96 -18.90 -39.29
CA LEU A 13 -49.07 -20.01 -39.67
C LEU A 13 -47.65 -19.42 -39.94
N LEU A 14 -46.57 -20.04 -39.42
CA LEU A 14 -45.22 -20.20 -40.04
C LEU A 14 -44.41 -18.94 -40.52
N ILE A 15 -43.08 -18.97 -40.78
CA ILE A 15 -42.08 -20.07 -40.84
C ILE A 15 -40.67 -19.61 -40.41
N CYS A 16 -39.82 -20.63 -40.15
CA CYS A 16 -38.35 -20.74 -40.08
C CYS A 16 -37.50 -19.74 -40.92
N MET A 17 -36.16 -19.65 -40.86
CA MET A 17 -35.05 -20.44 -40.28
C MET A 17 -33.81 -19.48 -40.18
N ALA A 18 -32.58 -19.80 -39.78
CA ALA A 18 -31.87 -21.04 -39.43
C ALA A 18 -30.77 -20.78 -38.36
N VAL A 19 -29.92 -21.80 -38.10
CA VAL A 19 -28.74 -21.77 -37.21
C VAL A 19 -27.47 -21.98 -38.04
N PHE A 20 -26.34 -21.35 -37.68
CA PHE A 20 -25.03 -22.00 -37.80
C PHE A 20 -24.10 -21.62 -36.65
N VAL A 21 -23.19 -22.53 -36.31
CA VAL A 21 -22.42 -22.56 -35.05
C VAL A 21 -20.99 -22.00 -35.24
N GLY A 22 -20.50 -21.26 -34.24
CA GLY A 22 -19.09 -20.90 -34.03
C GLY A 22 -18.78 -20.90 -32.53
N VAL A 23 -17.59 -21.36 -32.13
CA VAL A 23 -17.27 -21.81 -30.76
C VAL A 23 -16.40 -20.80 -30.00
N LEU A 24 -16.31 -20.95 -28.65
CA LEU A 24 -15.50 -20.23 -27.64
C LEU A 24 -16.19 -18.98 -27.05
N SER A 25 -16.29 -18.75 -25.73
CA SER A 25 -15.95 -19.53 -24.52
C SER A 25 -16.78 -19.00 -23.33
N PRO A 26 -17.20 -19.81 -22.34
CA PRO A 26 -17.92 -19.33 -21.15
C PRO A 26 -16.97 -18.75 -20.10
N ALA A 27 -16.55 -17.50 -20.27
CA ALA A 27 -15.98 -16.71 -19.18
C ALA A 27 -17.11 -16.24 -18.25
N ALA A 28 -16.98 -16.50 -16.95
CA ALA A 28 -18.02 -16.22 -15.97
C ALA A 28 -18.35 -14.72 -15.88
N PHE A 29 -19.65 -14.41 -15.68
CA PHE A 29 -20.09 -13.11 -15.21
C PHE A 29 -19.56 -12.85 -13.79
N ALA A 30 -18.35 -12.30 -13.69
CA ALA A 30 -17.91 -11.61 -12.49
C ALA A 30 -18.68 -10.29 -12.39
N ALA A 31 -19.35 -10.07 -11.26
CA ALA A 31 -19.96 -8.78 -10.93
C ALA A 31 -18.86 -7.77 -10.56
N ASN A 32 -18.11 -7.30 -11.57
CA ASN A 32 -17.21 -6.16 -11.45
C ASN A 32 -18.04 -4.89 -11.59
N ALA A 33 -18.39 -4.26 -10.47
CA ALA A 33 -18.82 -2.87 -10.49
C ALA A 33 -17.60 -1.99 -10.76
N GLU A 34 -17.52 -1.39 -11.94
CA GLU A 34 -16.43 -0.47 -12.30
C GLU A 34 -16.50 0.82 -11.45
N PRO A 35 -15.35 1.36 -11.00
CA PRO A 35 -15.32 2.58 -10.22
C PRO A 35 -15.54 3.80 -11.12
N LYS A 36 -16.78 4.31 -11.17
CA LYS A 36 -17.11 5.52 -11.94
C LYS A 36 -16.87 6.78 -11.09
N ILE A 37 -15.67 7.34 -11.13
CA ILE A 37 -15.31 8.58 -10.41
C ILE A 37 -14.62 9.60 -11.35
N VAL A 38 -15.34 10.65 -11.74
CA VAL A 38 -14.84 11.85 -12.43
C VAL A 38 -15.73 13.04 -12.04
N TYR A 39 -15.19 14.16 -11.54
CA TYR A 39 -15.96 15.39 -11.23
C TYR A 39 -15.13 16.68 -11.32
N ALA A 40 -14.60 17.02 -12.49
CA ALA A 40 -13.73 18.17 -12.70
C ALA A 40 -14.43 19.46 -13.17
N GLY A 41 -15.75 19.57 -12.98
CA GLY A 41 -16.57 20.67 -13.49
C GLY A 41 -17.65 21.07 -12.48
N GLY A 42 -18.33 22.17 -12.78
CA GLY A 42 -19.36 22.74 -11.93
C GLY A 42 -19.26 24.26 -11.71
N ASN A 43 -18.16 24.89 -12.11
CA ASN A 43 -17.96 26.35 -12.09
C ASN A 43 -18.46 26.95 -13.42
N ALA A 44 -19.78 26.92 -13.63
CA ALA A 44 -20.41 27.34 -14.89
C ALA A 44 -20.33 28.86 -15.13
N ASN A 45 -20.15 29.67 -14.08
CA ASN A 45 -20.03 31.13 -14.15
C ASN A 45 -18.57 31.64 -14.29
N LEU A 46 -17.57 30.79 -14.04
CA LEU A 46 -16.13 31.07 -14.05
C LEU A 46 -15.64 32.05 -12.95
N ASP A 47 -16.37 32.22 -11.85
CA ASP A 47 -16.01 33.10 -10.72
C ASP A 47 -15.02 32.47 -9.73
N GLY A 48 -14.73 31.18 -9.89
CA GLY A 48 -13.78 30.41 -9.08
C GLY A 48 -14.42 29.62 -7.94
N LYS A 49 -15.75 29.65 -7.81
CA LYS A 49 -16.53 28.86 -6.86
C LYS A 49 -17.37 27.81 -7.59
N ILE A 50 -18.05 26.99 -6.81
CA ILE A 50 -19.06 26.04 -7.29
C ILE A 50 -20.24 26.19 -6.32
N ASP A 51 -21.24 26.97 -6.71
CA ASP A 51 -22.40 27.24 -5.86
C ASP A 51 -23.76 27.18 -6.60
N ALA A 52 -24.84 27.53 -5.90
CA ALA A 52 -26.19 27.47 -6.46
C ALA A 52 -26.41 28.41 -7.68
N SER A 53 -25.52 29.38 -7.90
CA SER A 53 -25.49 30.27 -9.07
C SER A 53 -25.07 29.50 -10.32
N ASP A 54 -24.07 28.62 -10.21
CA ASP A 54 -23.63 27.76 -11.31
C ASP A 54 -24.71 26.75 -11.68
N ALA A 55 -25.31 26.10 -10.68
CA ALA A 55 -26.43 25.19 -10.89
C ALA A 55 -27.61 25.89 -11.57
N ARG A 56 -27.85 27.16 -11.25
CA ARG A 56 -28.87 27.98 -11.92
C ARG A 56 -28.52 28.23 -13.39
N LEU A 57 -27.25 28.50 -13.73
CA LEU A 57 -26.84 28.65 -15.13
C LEU A 57 -26.99 27.35 -15.92
N ILE A 58 -26.56 26.22 -15.34
CA ILE A 58 -26.72 24.89 -15.92
C ILE A 58 -28.20 24.59 -16.18
N LEU A 59 -29.07 24.78 -15.17
CA LEU A 59 -30.52 24.54 -15.32
C LEU A 59 -31.17 25.46 -16.34
N ARG A 60 -30.77 26.73 -16.42
CA ARG A 60 -31.27 27.66 -17.45
C ARG A 60 -30.78 27.26 -18.84
N HIS A 61 -29.56 26.76 -18.97
CA HIS A 61 -29.04 26.24 -20.23
C HIS A 61 -29.81 25.02 -20.71
N PHE A 62 -29.92 24.00 -19.84
CA PHE A 62 -30.69 22.78 -20.10
C PHE A 62 -32.16 23.08 -20.44
N SER A 63 -32.75 24.08 -19.78
CA SER A 63 -34.14 24.54 -20.01
C SER A 63 -34.28 25.51 -21.20
N LYS A 64 -33.21 25.79 -21.97
CA LYS A 64 -33.18 26.73 -23.10
C LYS A 64 -33.59 28.17 -22.77
N LEU A 65 -33.43 28.57 -21.51
CA LEU A 65 -33.68 29.93 -20.98
C LEU A 65 -32.43 30.84 -21.04
N SER A 66 -31.27 30.28 -21.37
CA SER A 66 -30.03 30.97 -21.73
C SER A 66 -29.10 30.01 -22.48
N GLU A 67 -28.09 30.52 -23.17
CA GLU A 67 -27.11 29.69 -23.88
C GLU A 67 -25.74 29.86 -23.22
N LEU A 68 -25.11 28.75 -22.80
CA LEU A 68 -23.70 28.74 -22.37
C LEU A 68 -22.83 28.41 -23.59
N LYS A 69 -21.64 29.01 -23.67
CA LYS A 69 -20.71 28.86 -24.79
C LYS A 69 -19.27 28.77 -24.30
N GLY A 70 -18.39 28.23 -25.14
CA GLY A 70 -16.96 28.15 -24.86
C GLY A 70 -16.67 27.49 -23.51
N GLU A 71 -15.85 28.15 -22.69
CA GLU A 71 -15.45 27.65 -21.38
C GLU A 71 -16.65 27.48 -20.43
N ASN A 72 -17.58 28.44 -20.35
CA ASN A 72 -18.77 28.31 -19.50
C ASN A 72 -19.59 27.05 -19.81
N LEU A 73 -19.64 26.61 -21.07
CA LEU A 73 -20.29 25.35 -21.44
C LEU A 73 -19.45 24.13 -21.01
N LYS A 74 -18.14 24.19 -21.20
CA LYS A 74 -17.19 23.12 -20.81
C LYS A 74 -17.16 22.89 -19.29
N TYR A 75 -17.19 23.94 -18.48
CA TYR A 75 -17.22 23.86 -17.01
C TYR A 75 -18.63 23.65 -16.44
N ALA A 76 -19.68 23.73 -17.26
CA ALA A 76 -21.06 23.42 -16.88
C ALA A 76 -21.37 21.90 -16.95
N ASP A 77 -20.58 21.14 -17.70
CA ASP A 77 -20.52 19.68 -17.59
C ASP A 77 -19.71 19.35 -16.31
N ALA A 78 -20.42 18.91 -15.27
CA ALA A 78 -19.82 18.62 -13.98
C ALA A 78 -19.41 17.16 -13.85
N ASN A 79 -20.02 16.26 -14.62
CA ASN A 79 -19.88 14.80 -14.50
C ASN A 79 -19.01 14.14 -15.59
N PHE A 80 -18.62 14.90 -16.62
CA PHE A 80 -17.79 14.49 -17.75
C PHE A 80 -18.45 13.48 -18.69
N ASP A 81 -19.79 13.48 -18.76
CA ASP A 81 -20.56 12.69 -19.73
C ASP A 81 -20.66 13.34 -21.11
N GLY A 82 -20.20 14.59 -21.26
CA GLY A 82 -20.21 15.35 -22.51
C GLY A 82 -21.51 16.12 -22.76
N THR A 83 -22.46 16.12 -21.81
CA THR A 83 -23.77 16.76 -21.95
C THR A 83 -24.13 17.63 -20.75
N VAL A 84 -24.34 18.93 -20.96
CA VAL A 84 -24.74 19.86 -19.89
C VAL A 84 -26.22 19.73 -19.59
N ASN A 85 -26.56 19.11 -18.46
CA ASN A 85 -27.94 18.75 -18.12
C ASN A 85 -28.28 18.88 -16.61
N ALA A 86 -29.46 18.42 -16.20
CA ALA A 86 -29.91 18.51 -14.81
C ALA A 86 -29.13 17.61 -13.82
N ALA A 87 -28.35 16.64 -14.31
CA ALA A 87 -27.42 15.86 -13.51
C ALA A 87 -26.25 16.72 -13.01
N ASP A 88 -25.70 17.59 -13.87
CA ASP A 88 -24.59 18.48 -13.52
C ASP A 88 -25.03 19.50 -12.49
N ALA A 89 -26.20 20.12 -12.70
CA ALA A 89 -26.79 21.02 -11.72
C ALA A 89 -27.02 20.34 -10.37
N ARG A 90 -27.33 19.04 -10.35
CA ARG A 90 -27.49 18.26 -9.10
C ARG A 90 -26.16 18.07 -8.38
N ILE A 91 -25.08 17.77 -9.10
CA ILE A 91 -23.72 17.65 -8.55
C ILE A 91 -23.26 18.99 -8.00
N VAL A 92 -23.44 20.06 -8.77
CA VAL A 92 -23.13 21.43 -8.33
C VAL A 92 -23.92 21.82 -7.08
N LEU A 93 -25.22 21.51 -7.00
CA LEU A 93 -26.01 21.74 -5.78
C LEU A 93 -25.55 20.89 -4.60
N ARG A 94 -25.04 19.67 -4.83
CA ARG A 94 -24.45 18.83 -3.78
C ARG A 94 -23.11 19.37 -3.29
N ILE A 95 -22.25 19.87 -4.18
CA ILE A 95 -21.01 20.57 -3.83
C ILE A 95 -21.32 21.86 -3.06
N ALA A 96 -22.27 22.67 -3.54
CA ALA A 96 -22.74 23.89 -2.87
C ALA A 96 -23.29 23.61 -1.45
N ALA A 97 -24.01 22.48 -1.30
CA ALA A 97 -24.53 22.00 -0.02
C ALA A 97 -23.49 21.24 0.85
N LYS A 98 -22.24 21.12 0.40
CA LYS A 98 -21.14 20.39 1.06
C LYS A 98 -21.45 18.91 1.32
N LEU A 99 -22.22 18.30 0.41
CA LEU A 99 -22.53 16.87 0.38
C LEU A 99 -21.52 16.09 -0.48
N GLU A 100 -20.84 16.76 -1.40
CA GLU A 100 -19.82 16.21 -2.31
C GLU A 100 -18.66 17.22 -2.47
N TYR A 101 -17.50 16.74 -2.94
CA TYR A 101 -16.31 17.56 -3.16
C TYR A 101 -15.89 17.57 -4.64
N PRO A 102 -15.41 18.70 -5.19
CA PRO A 102 -14.96 18.77 -6.58
C PRO A 102 -13.63 18.02 -6.80
N VAL A 103 -13.53 17.31 -7.92
CA VAL A 103 -12.32 16.64 -8.41
C VAL A 103 -11.57 17.58 -9.37
N MET A 104 -10.88 18.59 -8.86
CA MET A 104 -10.18 19.58 -9.71
C MET A 104 -9.02 18.99 -10.54
N GLY A 105 -8.56 17.78 -10.20
CA GLY A 105 -7.41 17.10 -10.79
C GLY A 105 -7.01 15.87 -10.00
N ASP A 106 -5.87 15.29 -10.35
CA ASP A 106 -5.37 14.03 -9.79
C ASP A 106 -3.97 14.20 -9.16
N PHE A 107 -3.76 13.54 -8.02
CA PHE A 107 -2.45 13.35 -7.42
C PHE A 107 -1.85 12.04 -7.96
N VAL A 108 -0.77 12.14 -8.71
CA VAL A 108 -0.04 11.00 -9.27
C VAL A 108 1.17 10.71 -8.39
N PHE A 109 1.07 9.71 -7.52
CA PHE A 109 2.15 9.26 -6.66
C PHE A 109 3.05 8.26 -7.39
N THR A 110 4.33 8.58 -7.53
CA THR A 110 5.34 7.62 -7.99
C THR A 110 6.03 7.01 -6.78
N VAL A 111 5.93 5.68 -6.61
CA VAL A 111 6.38 4.94 -5.42
C VAL A 111 7.49 3.95 -5.78
N TYR A 112 8.54 3.86 -4.95
CA TYR A 112 9.72 3.02 -5.15
C TYR A 112 9.94 2.05 -3.98
N GLY A 113 10.32 0.81 -4.28
CA GLY A 113 10.42 -0.25 -3.27
C GLY A 113 9.05 -0.64 -2.67
N TRP A 114 9.01 -1.69 -1.85
CA TRP A 114 7.82 -2.25 -1.24
C TRP A 114 8.13 -2.65 0.21
N GLY A 115 7.47 -2.01 1.17
CA GLY A 115 7.68 -2.20 2.59
C GLY A 115 7.98 -0.89 3.32
N HIS A 116 8.44 -0.97 4.56
CA HIS A 116 8.73 0.21 5.39
C HIS A 116 10.13 0.81 5.15
N GLY A 117 11.08 0.04 4.60
CA GLY A 117 12.40 0.55 4.19
C GLY A 117 13.54 0.29 5.18
N VAL A 118 13.29 -0.31 6.35
CA VAL A 118 14.27 -0.44 7.45
C VAL A 118 14.74 -1.89 7.63
N GLY A 119 16.00 -2.11 8.01
CA GLY A 119 16.53 -3.47 8.24
C GLY A 119 16.68 -4.27 6.95
N MET A 120 16.45 -5.58 6.96
CA MET A 120 16.77 -6.43 5.80
C MET A 120 15.76 -6.30 4.65
N SER A 121 16.25 -5.99 3.44
CA SER A 121 15.46 -6.20 2.22
C SER A 121 15.54 -7.67 1.80
N GLN A 122 14.39 -8.29 1.56
CA GLN A 122 14.25 -9.69 1.19
C GLN A 122 14.77 -9.98 -0.22
N TYR A 123 14.38 -9.16 -1.20
CA TYR A 123 14.94 -9.24 -2.55
C TYR A 123 16.44 -8.90 -2.53
N GLY A 124 16.86 -7.90 -1.78
CA GLY A 124 18.26 -7.53 -1.60
C GLY A 124 19.11 -8.67 -1.04
N ALA A 125 18.64 -9.35 0.02
CA ALA A 125 19.28 -10.53 0.58
C ALA A 125 19.34 -11.70 -0.42
N ALA A 126 18.25 -11.96 -1.15
CA ALA A 126 18.22 -12.99 -2.18
C ALA A 126 19.18 -12.71 -3.36
N ARG A 127 19.36 -11.44 -3.74
CA ARG A 127 20.32 -11.02 -4.77
C ARG A 127 21.77 -11.05 -4.25
N MET A 128 22.01 -10.64 -3.01
CA MET A 128 23.31 -10.74 -2.35
C MET A 128 23.78 -12.20 -2.25
N ALA A 129 22.91 -13.12 -1.82
CA ALA A 129 23.20 -14.56 -1.80
C ALA A 129 23.46 -15.19 -3.20
N ASN A 130 22.96 -14.55 -4.26
CA ASN A 130 23.20 -14.92 -5.66
C ASN A 130 24.44 -14.24 -6.27
N THR A 131 25.06 -13.29 -5.57
CA THR A 131 26.22 -12.54 -6.08
C THR A 131 27.51 -13.27 -5.67
N GLN A 132 28.41 -13.46 -6.64
CA GLN A 132 29.76 -13.93 -6.36
C GLN A 132 30.65 -12.75 -5.93
N LYS A 133 31.45 -12.98 -4.90
CA LYS A 133 32.58 -12.13 -4.49
C LYS A 133 33.73 -12.26 -5.49
N GLU A 134 34.73 -11.38 -5.38
CA GLU A 134 35.92 -11.38 -6.24
C GLU A 134 36.72 -12.69 -6.16
N ASP A 135 36.66 -13.39 -5.03
CA ASP A 135 37.26 -14.72 -4.81
C ASP A 135 36.42 -15.89 -5.36
N GLY A 136 35.29 -15.60 -6.01
CA GLY A 136 34.33 -16.57 -6.56
C GLY A 136 33.35 -17.16 -5.55
N SER A 137 33.48 -16.84 -4.25
CA SER A 137 32.59 -17.34 -3.19
C SER A 137 31.26 -16.56 -3.15
N CYS A 138 30.18 -17.20 -2.68
CA CYS A 138 28.91 -16.51 -2.43
C CYS A 138 28.88 -15.92 -1.01
N TYR A 139 28.11 -14.86 -0.81
CA TYR A 139 27.84 -14.31 0.52
C TYR A 139 27.08 -15.30 1.41
N LYS A 140 27.56 -15.47 2.65
CA LYS A 140 26.94 -16.25 3.72
C LYS A 140 25.85 -15.47 4.44
N TYR A 141 24.94 -16.18 5.10
CA TYR A 141 23.83 -15.54 5.82
C TYR A 141 24.32 -14.59 6.92
N GLU A 142 25.46 -14.85 7.59
CA GLU A 142 26.05 -13.92 8.55
C GLU A 142 26.50 -12.60 7.89
N GLU A 143 27.10 -12.67 6.69
CA GLU A 143 27.55 -11.51 5.92
C GLU A 143 26.34 -10.69 5.44
N ILE A 144 25.28 -11.36 4.96
CA ILE A 144 24.03 -10.74 4.53
C ILE A 144 23.35 -10.01 5.69
N LEU A 145 23.25 -10.66 6.86
CA LEU A 145 22.63 -10.05 8.04
C LEU A 145 23.46 -8.90 8.60
N SER A 146 24.78 -9.04 8.69
CA SER A 146 25.68 -7.98 9.19
C SER A 146 25.71 -6.75 8.28
N HIS A 147 25.41 -6.92 6.99
CA HIS A 147 25.22 -5.81 6.04
C HIS A 147 23.94 -5.01 6.30
N TYR A 148 22.83 -5.66 6.67
CA TYR A 148 21.55 -4.99 6.95
C TYR A 148 21.35 -4.56 8.41
N TYR A 149 22.07 -5.17 9.35
CA TYR A 149 21.99 -4.89 10.78
C TYR A 149 23.38 -4.58 11.32
N ASN A 150 23.65 -3.31 11.61
CA ASN A 150 25.01 -2.85 11.92
C ASN A 150 25.45 -3.19 13.36
N GLY A 151 26.66 -3.73 13.51
CA GLY A 151 27.26 -4.02 14.82
C GLY A 151 26.55 -5.10 15.63
N ILE A 152 25.84 -6.02 14.95
CA ILE A 152 25.21 -7.16 15.61
C ILE A 152 26.21 -8.24 16.04
N GLU A 153 25.80 -9.02 17.03
CA GLU A 153 26.46 -10.24 17.48
C GLU A 153 25.50 -11.42 17.30
N PHE A 154 25.99 -12.55 16.81
CA PHE A 154 25.19 -13.78 16.69
C PHE A 154 25.24 -14.58 17.99
N ALA A 155 24.07 -15.02 18.45
CA ALA A 155 23.90 -15.92 19.56
C ALA A 155 23.05 -17.13 19.14
N ASN A 156 23.00 -18.16 19.97
CA ASN A 156 22.25 -19.38 19.70
C ASN A 156 21.65 -19.94 20.99
N GLU A 157 20.42 -20.45 20.90
CA GLU A 157 19.72 -21.19 21.94
C GLU A 157 19.10 -22.47 21.36
N GLU A 158 18.69 -23.39 22.23
CA GLU A 158 17.81 -24.49 21.81
C GLU A 158 16.44 -23.89 21.47
N MET A 159 15.93 -24.13 20.26
CA MET A 159 14.60 -23.65 19.91
C MET A 159 13.54 -24.28 20.82
N PRO A 160 12.51 -23.52 21.25
CA PRO A 160 11.36 -24.13 21.91
C PRO A 160 10.71 -25.15 20.96
N GLU A 161 10.20 -26.27 21.48
CA GLU A 161 9.47 -27.25 20.67
C GLU A 161 8.26 -26.60 19.95
N LYS A 162 7.56 -25.71 20.67
CA LYS A 162 6.34 -25.03 20.20
C LYS A 162 6.35 -23.56 20.56
N MET A 163 5.76 -22.73 19.70
CA MET A 163 5.45 -21.33 19.99
C MET A 163 3.95 -21.08 19.93
N LYS A 164 3.54 -19.94 20.50
CA LYS A 164 2.13 -19.54 20.53
C LYS A 164 1.74 -18.72 19.31
N VAL A 165 0.70 -19.18 18.63
CA VAL A 165 0.07 -18.49 17.50
C VAL A 165 -1.37 -18.17 17.92
N GLY A 166 -1.60 -16.94 18.36
CA GLY A 166 -2.88 -16.54 18.97
C GLY A 166 -3.16 -17.30 20.27
N SER A 167 -4.04 -18.30 20.20
CA SER A 167 -4.41 -19.18 21.32
C SER A 167 -3.83 -20.60 21.23
N GLU A 168 -3.23 -20.96 20.10
CA GLU A 168 -2.74 -22.31 19.82
C GLU A 168 -1.24 -22.44 20.06
N LEU A 169 -0.77 -23.63 20.44
CA LEU A 169 0.65 -24.01 20.45
C LEU A 169 0.95 -24.81 19.19
N VAL A 170 1.82 -24.28 18.34
CA VAL A 170 2.20 -24.85 17.03
C VAL A 170 3.70 -25.14 17.04
N ASP A 171 4.11 -26.19 16.35
CA ASP A 171 5.52 -26.60 16.20
C ASP A 171 6.39 -25.46 15.64
N THR A 172 7.56 -25.26 16.22
CA THR A 172 8.44 -24.14 15.85
C THR A 172 8.99 -24.27 14.42
N LYS A 173 9.30 -25.47 13.94
CA LYS A 173 9.76 -25.68 12.56
C LYS A 173 8.62 -25.42 11.57
N GLU A 174 7.41 -25.87 11.86
CA GLU A 174 6.20 -25.52 11.10
C GLU A 174 6.06 -23.98 10.98
N ILE A 175 6.14 -23.27 12.11
CA ILE A 175 6.00 -21.81 12.14
C ILE A 175 7.07 -21.12 11.28
N LEU A 176 8.35 -21.43 11.51
CA LEU A 176 9.45 -20.80 10.77
C LEU A 176 9.37 -21.11 9.27
N TRP A 177 9.02 -22.35 8.91
CA TRP A 177 8.84 -22.75 7.51
C TRP A 177 7.71 -21.97 6.86
N ARG A 178 6.57 -21.81 7.55
CA ARG A 178 5.41 -21.06 7.06
C ARG A 178 5.70 -19.56 6.93
N ILE A 179 6.51 -18.98 7.82
CA ILE A 179 6.99 -17.59 7.68
C ILE A 179 7.89 -17.47 6.45
N VAL A 180 8.98 -18.24 6.38
CA VAL A 180 9.98 -18.12 5.30
C VAL A 180 9.34 -18.38 3.91
N LEU A 181 8.43 -19.35 3.80
CA LEU A 181 7.69 -19.58 2.55
C LEU A 181 6.81 -18.37 2.15
N GLN A 182 6.13 -17.76 3.11
CA GLN A 182 5.23 -16.62 2.88
C GLN A 182 5.97 -15.32 2.56
N GLU A 183 7.15 -15.16 3.15
CA GLU A 183 7.98 -13.96 3.04
C GLU A 183 8.85 -13.98 1.77
N ILE A 184 9.58 -15.08 1.52
CA ILE A 184 10.60 -15.13 0.43
C ILE A 184 10.55 -16.38 -0.45
N GLY A 185 9.70 -17.36 -0.13
CA GLY A 185 9.60 -18.60 -0.91
C GLY A 185 9.14 -18.41 -2.37
N GLY A 186 8.57 -17.25 -2.70
CA GLY A 186 8.19 -16.88 -4.07
C GLY A 186 9.25 -16.13 -4.88
N ILE A 187 10.48 -15.97 -4.39
CA ILE A 187 11.55 -15.26 -5.11
C ILE A 187 12.28 -16.23 -6.07
N ASP A 188 12.23 -15.91 -7.37
CA ASP A 188 12.89 -16.69 -8.42
C ASP A 188 14.40 -16.83 -8.18
N GLY A 189 14.88 -18.08 -8.13
CA GLY A 189 16.31 -18.39 -7.98
C GLY A 189 16.87 -18.15 -6.58
N ILE A 190 16.03 -18.15 -5.53
CA ILE A 190 16.49 -17.97 -4.16
C ILE A 190 17.50 -19.05 -3.73
N LYS A 191 18.50 -18.65 -2.94
CA LYS A 191 19.60 -19.49 -2.47
C LYS A 191 19.47 -19.77 -0.97
N LEU A 192 20.03 -20.92 -0.55
CA LEU A 192 20.00 -21.37 0.85
C LEU A 192 20.50 -20.32 1.84
N GLU A 193 21.55 -19.54 1.52
CA GLU A 193 22.07 -18.49 2.39
C GLU A 193 21.07 -17.33 2.63
N ALA A 194 20.22 -17.02 1.65
CA ALA A 194 19.13 -16.05 1.85
C ALA A 194 17.98 -16.64 2.69
N LEU A 195 17.68 -17.93 2.53
CA LEU A 195 16.71 -18.63 3.37
C LEU A 195 17.17 -18.66 4.84
N LYS A 196 18.45 -19.00 5.08
CA LYS A 196 19.08 -18.94 6.41
C LYS A 196 19.01 -17.53 7.01
N ALA A 197 19.32 -16.49 6.24
CA ALA A 197 19.23 -15.11 6.71
C ALA A 197 17.80 -14.77 7.17
N GLN A 198 16.79 -15.19 6.43
CA GLN A 198 15.38 -14.99 6.80
C GLN A 198 14.92 -15.84 7.97
N VAL A 199 15.42 -17.08 8.15
CA VAL A 199 15.15 -17.89 9.35
C VAL A 199 15.65 -17.16 10.59
N VAL A 200 16.92 -16.71 10.60
CA VAL A 200 17.52 -16.01 11.73
C VAL A 200 16.84 -14.66 11.98
N ALA A 201 16.51 -13.90 10.94
CA ALA A 201 15.80 -12.63 11.06
C ALA A 201 14.36 -12.81 11.59
N ALA A 202 13.65 -13.87 11.16
CA ALA A 202 12.31 -14.19 11.65
C ALA A 202 12.34 -14.67 13.11
N TYR A 203 13.25 -15.58 13.46
CA TYR A 203 13.39 -16.09 14.82
C TYR A 203 13.75 -14.97 15.81
N THR A 204 14.74 -14.14 15.46
CA THR A 204 15.12 -12.95 16.24
C THR A 204 13.94 -11.99 16.41
N TYR A 205 13.15 -11.76 15.36
CA TYR A 205 11.99 -10.86 15.44
C TYR A 205 10.89 -11.44 16.34
N ILE A 206 10.65 -12.76 16.30
CA ILE A 206 9.70 -13.43 17.21
C ILE A 206 10.17 -13.27 18.66
N MET A 207 11.46 -13.45 18.96
CA MET A 207 12.01 -13.21 20.31
C MET A 207 11.75 -11.76 20.76
N TYR A 208 12.12 -10.78 19.94
CA TYR A 208 11.91 -9.36 20.23
C TYR A 208 10.43 -9.01 20.43
N ALA A 209 9.54 -9.47 19.54
CA ALA A 209 8.10 -9.22 19.60
C ALA A 209 7.40 -9.96 20.77
N SER A 210 7.97 -11.09 21.22
CA SER A 210 7.58 -11.76 22.47
C SER A 210 8.01 -10.98 23.72
N GLY A 211 8.78 -9.90 23.54
CA GLY A 211 9.36 -9.11 24.62
C GLY A 211 10.58 -9.75 25.27
N LYS A 212 11.21 -10.78 24.68
CA LYS A 212 12.53 -11.28 25.13
C LYS A 212 13.59 -10.27 24.71
N THR A 213 13.84 -9.29 25.56
CA THR A 213 14.85 -8.24 25.30
C THR A 213 16.26 -8.70 25.66
N ASN A 214 16.36 -9.65 26.59
CA ASN A 214 17.58 -10.38 26.91
C ASN A 214 17.35 -11.87 26.59
N PRO A 215 18.38 -12.65 26.20
CA PRO A 215 18.24 -14.07 25.90
C PRO A 215 17.62 -14.88 27.05
N GLU A 216 18.06 -14.62 28.27
CA GLU A 216 17.64 -15.29 29.52
C GLU A 216 16.22 -14.92 30.01
N ASP A 217 15.47 -14.11 29.27
CA ASP A 217 14.09 -13.74 29.62
C ASP A 217 13.15 -14.96 29.54
N ASN A 218 12.71 -15.49 30.69
CA ASN A 218 11.71 -16.56 30.79
C ASN A 218 10.29 -16.08 30.39
N LYS A 219 10.09 -15.81 29.11
CA LYS A 219 8.84 -15.36 28.48
C LYS A 219 8.36 -16.38 27.44
N GLU A 220 7.05 -16.51 27.29
CA GLU A 220 6.42 -17.34 26.26
C GLU A 220 6.75 -16.79 24.84
N TYR A 221 7.16 -17.65 23.89
CA TYR A 221 7.34 -17.25 22.49
C TYR A 221 5.99 -17.04 21.82
N LYS A 222 5.77 -15.87 21.22
CA LYS A 222 4.51 -15.43 20.61
C LYS A 222 4.76 -14.91 19.19
N VAL A 223 4.17 -15.58 18.22
CA VAL A 223 4.23 -15.16 16.81
C VAL A 223 3.27 -13.98 16.63
N THR A 224 3.83 -12.78 16.50
CA THR A 224 3.09 -11.54 16.23
C THR A 224 3.90 -10.67 15.25
N GLY A 225 3.24 -9.80 14.48
CA GLY A 225 3.91 -8.85 13.57
C GLY A 225 4.50 -9.44 12.27
N VAL A 226 4.55 -10.76 12.12
CA VAL A 226 5.02 -11.46 10.90
C VAL A 226 3.88 -12.13 10.15
N ALA A 227 3.98 -12.17 8.81
CA ALA A 227 3.08 -12.96 7.99
C ALA A 227 3.57 -14.43 7.94
N TYR A 228 2.62 -15.35 7.82
CA TYR A 228 2.93 -16.78 7.69
C TYR A 228 1.91 -17.46 6.79
N ALA A 229 2.38 -18.47 6.06
CA ALA A 229 1.56 -19.24 5.12
C ALA A 229 0.43 -19.95 5.86
N LYS A 230 -0.67 -20.22 5.15
CA LYS A 230 -1.72 -21.09 5.69
C LYS A 230 -1.18 -22.50 5.94
N LYS A 231 -1.71 -23.19 6.96
CA LYS A 231 -1.22 -24.50 7.40
C LYS A 231 -1.29 -25.55 6.29
N GLU A 232 -2.29 -25.48 5.43
CA GLU A 232 -2.51 -26.46 4.36
C GLU A 232 -1.33 -26.53 3.38
N LYS A 233 -0.55 -25.45 3.21
CA LYS A 233 0.69 -25.48 2.39
C LYS A 233 1.79 -26.33 3.03
N TYR A 234 1.87 -26.38 4.36
CA TYR A 234 2.81 -27.22 5.09
C TYR A 234 2.35 -28.68 5.11
N ASP A 235 1.05 -28.91 5.37
CA ASP A 235 0.46 -30.25 5.27
C ASP A 235 0.58 -30.85 3.85
N GLU A 236 0.50 -30.01 2.81
CA GLU A 236 0.77 -30.40 1.41
C GLU A 236 2.26 -30.75 1.20
N TYR A 237 3.19 -29.96 1.75
CA TYR A 237 4.63 -30.23 1.67
C TYR A 237 5.01 -31.57 2.32
N LEU A 238 4.47 -31.87 3.50
CA LEU A 238 4.71 -33.15 4.18
C LEU A 238 4.26 -34.36 3.33
N LYS A 239 3.07 -34.29 2.72
CA LYS A 239 2.57 -35.32 1.79
C LYS A 239 3.40 -35.43 0.50
N GLN A 240 3.94 -34.31 0.03
CA GLN A 240 4.87 -34.27 -1.11
C GLN A 240 6.19 -34.96 -0.76
N LYS A 241 6.70 -34.77 0.47
CA LYS A 241 7.92 -35.41 0.98
C LYS A 241 7.79 -36.92 1.13
N GLU A 242 6.62 -37.43 1.54
CA GLU A 242 6.33 -38.88 1.55
C GLU A 242 6.42 -39.55 0.16
N ASN A 243 6.27 -38.78 -0.92
CA ASN A 243 6.29 -39.25 -2.31
C ASN A 243 7.31 -38.48 -3.16
N GLU A 244 8.46 -38.13 -2.57
CA GLU A 244 9.46 -37.21 -3.12
C GLU A 244 9.87 -37.50 -4.56
N ASP A 245 10.05 -38.77 -4.94
CA ASP A 245 10.42 -39.18 -6.30
C ASP A 245 9.50 -38.64 -7.40
N SER A 246 8.22 -38.41 -7.08
CA SER A 246 7.21 -37.87 -8.01
C SER A 246 7.23 -36.34 -8.15
N VAL A 247 7.92 -35.64 -7.23
CA VAL A 247 7.88 -34.16 -7.11
C VAL A 247 9.25 -33.49 -7.11
N LYS A 248 10.35 -34.22 -6.91
CA LYS A 248 11.74 -33.70 -6.83
C LYS A 248 12.17 -32.79 -7.99
N ASN A 249 11.61 -32.96 -9.18
CA ASN A 249 11.89 -32.13 -10.35
C ASN A 249 11.08 -30.81 -10.40
N LYS A 250 10.19 -30.55 -9.43
CA LYS A 250 9.38 -29.31 -9.36
C LYS A 250 10.16 -28.22 -8.62
N PRO A 251 10.43 -27.04 -9.21
CA PRO A 251 11.18 -25.98 -8.55
C PRO A 251 10.60 -25.52 -7.20
N ASP A 252 9.26 -25.43 -7.10
CA ASP A 252 8.56 -25.09 -5.84
C ASP A 252 8.84 -26.10 -4.71
N PHE A 253 8.96 -27.39 -5.03
CA PHE A 253 9.29 -28.41 -4.03
C PHE A 253 10.75 -28.30 -3.55
N ALA A 254 11.70 -28.02 -4.45
CA ALA A 254 13.10 -27.80 -4.10
C ALA A 254 13.28 -26.57 -3.17
N VAL A 255 12.51 -25.48 -3.39
CA VAL A 255 12.50 -24.32 -2.47
C VAL A 255 11.95 -24.72 -1.10
N LYS A 256 10.83 -25.47 -1.05
CA LYS A 256 10.24 -25.97 0.20
C LYS A 256 11.20 -26.86 1.01
N GLN A 257 11.97 -27.72 0.36
CA GLN A 257 13.05 -28.51 0.99
C GLN A 257 14.20 -27.61 1.49
N ALA A 258 14.63 -26.64 0.69
CA ALA A 258 15.69 -25.72 1.09
C ALA A 258 15.31 -24.83 2.29
N ILE A 259 14.01 -24.56 2.50
CA ILE A 259 13.50 -23.88 3.71
C ILE A 259 13.64 -24.80 4.94
N GLU A 260 13.27 -26.08 4.84
CA GLU A 260 13.46 -27.04 5.93
C GLU A 260 14.95 -27.20 6.27
N GLN A 261 15.82 -27.35 5.26
CA GLN A 261 17.27 -27.38 5.42
C GLN A 261 17.81 -26.11 6.12
N ALA A 262 17.34 -24.93 5.72
CA ALA A 262 17.74 -23.69 6.39
C ALA A 262 17.34 -23.68 7.88
N ILE A 263 16.16 -24.18 8.22
CA ILE A 263 15.70 -24.28 9.62
C ILE A 263 16.53 -25.30 10.40
N ASP A 264 16.93 -26.42 9.79
CA ASP A 264 17.80 -27.40 10.45
C ASP A 264 19.24 -26.88 10.65
N GLU A 265 19.76 -26.03 9.76
CA GLU A 265 21.12 -25.49 9.86
C GLU A 265 21.27 -24.24 10.73
N VAL A 266 20.21 -23.42 10.89
CA VAL A 266 20.28 -22.16 11.67
C VAL A 266 19.08 -21.91 12.61
N GLY A 267 18.15 -22.84 12.75
CA GLY A 267 17.06 -22.75 13.73
C GLY A 267 17.59 -22.74 15.16
N GLY A 268 17.39 -21.63 15.87
CA GLY A 268 17.95 -21.37 17.20
C GLY A 268 18.99 -20.26 17.22
N LYS A 269 19.54 -19.87 16.05
CA LYS A 269 20.40 -18.70 15.92
C LYS A 269 19.59 -17.42 15.88
N PHE A 270 20.06 -16.40 16.60
CA PHE A 270 19.46 -15.07 16.65
C PHE A 270 20.52 -13.97 16.71
N MET A 271 20.08 -12.73 16.52
CA MET A 271 20.95 -11.54 16.52
C MET A 271 20.72 -10.69 17.77
N THR A 272 21.82 -10.19 18.33
CA THR A 272 21.83 -9.25 19.46
C THR A 272 22.64 -8.00 19.14
N TYR A 273 22.46 -6.96 19.94
CA TYR A 273 23.28 -5.74 19.92
C TYR A 273 23.52 -5.33 21.37
N ASN A 274 24.78 -5.26 21.80
CA ASN A 274 25.18 -5.10 23.20
C ASN A 274 24.47 -6.13 24.13
N GLY A 275 24.49 -7.41 23.72
CA GLY A 275 23.86 -8.52 24.45
C GLY A 275 22.32 -8.57 24.45
N LYS A 276 21.63 -7.60 23.82
CA LYS A 276 20.16 -7.54 23.78
C LYS A 276 19.61 -7.97 22.43
N VAL A 277 18.54 -8.76 22.43
CA VAL A 277 17.87 -9.22 21.20
C VAL A 277 17.39 -8.02 20.39
N ILE A 278 17.75 -7.97 19.11
CA ILE A 278 17.42 -6.81 18.26
C ILE A 278 16.01 -6.87 17.68
N ASN A 279 15.48 -5.70 17.33
CA ASN A 279 14.34 -5.60 16.43
C ASN A 279 14.77 -5.86 14.97
N SER A 280 14.84 -7.12 14.56
CA SER A 280 15.27 -7.57 13.22
C SER A 280 14.15 -7.46 12.17
N VAL A 281 13.58 -6.26 12.04
CA VAL A 281 12.60 -5.94 11.00
C VAL A 281 13.16 -6.17 9.60
N PHE A 282 12.35 -6.79 8.75
CA PHE A 282 12.64 -7.00 7.34
C PHE A 282 11.44 -6.57 6.48
N PHE A 283 11.66 -6.48 5.16
CA PHE A 283 10.66 -6.04 4.21
C PHE A 283 11.00 -6.46 2.78
N ALA A 284 10.02 -6.47 1.88
CA ALA A 284 10.18 -7.01 0.52
C ALA A 284 11.33 -6.37 -0.26
N LEU A 285 11.19 -5.10 -0.65
CA LEU A 285 12.03 -4.51 -1.69
C LEU A 285 12.46 -3.08 -1.33
N SER A 286 13.75 -2.77 -1.38
CA SER A 286 14.22 -1.41 -1.11
C SER A 286 14.08 -0.47 -2.30
N ALA A 287 14.28 0.83 -2.05
CA ALA A 287 14.42 1.85 -3.09
C ALA A 287 15.86 1.91 -3.67
N GLY A 288 16.63 0.82 -3.52
CA GLY A 288 18.06 0.73 -3.87
C GLY A 288 19.02 0.83 -2.68
N LYS A 289 18.50 1.22 -1.52
CA LYS A 289 19.13 1.10 -0.20
C LYS A 289 18.03 1.08 0.86
N THR A 290 18.36 0.63 2.05
CA THR A 290 17.51 0.71 3.25
C THR A 290 17.69 2.06 3.95
N GLU A 291 16.88 2.35 4.95
CA GLU A 291 16.84 3.66 5.63
C GLU A 291 17.04 3.52 7.14
N ASP A 292 17.55 4.60 7.76
CA ASP A 292 17.66 4.70 9.21
C ASP A 292 16.27 4.61 9.86
N SER A 293 16.15 3.79 10.90
CA SER A 293 14.94 3.68 11.74
C SER A 293 14.36 5.04 12.20
N LYS A 294 15.24 6.01 12.49
CA LYS A 294 14.91 7.38 12.86
C LYS A 294 14.08 8.13 11.83
N ASN A 295 14.34 7.91 10.54
CA ASN A 295 13.72 8.66 9.45
C ASN A 295 12.36 8.04 9.06
N ILE A 296 12.19 6.73 9.22
CA ILE A 296 10.94 6.02 8.92
C ILE A 296 9.94 6.06 10.09
N TRP A 297 10.36 5.68 11.29
CA TRP A 297 9.49 5.58 12.47
C TRP A 297 9.76 6.63 13.54
N GLY A 298 11.03 7.06 13.66
CA GLY A 298 11.52 7.79 14.83
C GLY A 298 12.11 6.83 15.86
N GLY A 299 12.85 7.40 16.83
CA GLY A 299 13.77 6.63 17.67
C GLY A 299 15.06 6.28 16.92
N ASN A 300 16.17 6.11 17.63
CA ASN A 300 17.46 5.76 17.01
C ASN A 300 17.88 4.37 17.46
N LEU A 301 17.67 3.36 16.61
CA LEU A 301 18.15 2.00 16.83
C LEU A 301 19.51 1.86 16.11
N PRO A 302 20.65 1.76 16.83
CA PRO A 302 21.98 1.86 16.21
C PRO A 302 22.30 0.75 15.20
N TYR A 303 21.64 -0.39 15.29
CA TYR A 303 21.74 -1.50 14.35
C TYR A 303 20.84 -1.35 13.11
N LEU A 304 19.81 -0.48 13.14
CA LEU A 304 18.94 -0.18 11.98
C LEU A 304 19.37 1.13 11.31
N ARG A 305 20.44 1.01 10.52
CA ARG A 305 21.06 2.07 9.72
C ARG A 305 20.85 1.80 8.23
N SER A 306 20.96 2.83 7.41
CA SER A 306 20.93 2.71 5.94
C SER A 306 22.05 1.79 5.40
N ALA A 307 21.68 0.81 4.57
CA ALA A 307 22.56 -0.14 3.90
C ALA A 307 22.20 -0.26 2.40
N PHE A 308 23.19 -0.38 1.52
CA PHE A 308 22.93 -0.44 0.07
C PHE A 308 22.24 -1.74 -0.37
N SER A 309 21.35 -1.66 -1.36
CA SER A 309 20.73 -2.84 -1.98
C SER A 309 20.46 -2.53 -3.46
N LEU A 310 21.55 -2.30 -4.21
CA LEU A 310 21.49 -1.71 -5.55
C LEU A 310 20.75 -2.58 -6.56
N THR A 311 20.78 -3.90 -6.40
CA THR A 311 20.10 -4.87 -7.26
C THR A 311 18.58 -4.76 -7.22
N ASP A 312 18.01 -4.20 -6.16
CA ASP A 312 16.54 -4.04 -6.01
C ASP A 312 15.95 -3.12 -7.08
N LYS A 313 16.77 -2.20 -7.63
CA LYS A 313 16.38 -1.31 -8.74
C LYS A 313 16.04 -2.07 -10.03
N ASN A 314 16.44 -3.34 -10.14
CA ASN A 314 16.22 -4.19 -11.31
C ASN A 314 14.97 -5.07 -11.20
N GLU A 315 14.29 -5.11 -10.05
CA GLU A 315 13.09 -5.93 -9.90
C GLU A 315 11.91 -5.36 -10.71
N LYS A 316 11.12 -6.25 -11.34
CA LYS A 316 10.01 -5.85 -12.24
C LYS A 316 9.04 -4.87 -11.59
N ASN A 317 8.77 -5.09 -10.30
CA ASN A 317 7.92 -4.25 -9.48
C ASN A 317 8.76 -3.28 -8.65
N TYR A 318 9.85 -2.68 -9.15
CA TYR A 318 10.64 -1.69 -8.40
C TYR A 318 9.94 -0.33 -8.26
N LYS A 319 9.31 0.14 -9.34
CA LYS A 319 8.55 1.39 -9.43
C LYS A 319 7.07 1.08 -9.67
N THR A 320 6.17 1.78 -8.99
CA THR A 320 4.71 1.72 -9.20
C THR A 320 4.09 3.11 -9.15
N GLU A 321 2.91 3.26 -9.73
CA GLU A 321 2.14 4.50 -9.70
C GLU A 321 0.83 4.30 -8.93
N VAL A 322 0.39 5.34 -8.21
CA VAL A 322 -0.92 5.39 -7.55
C VAL A 322 -1.54 6.75 -7.88
N VAL A 323 -2.65 6.73 -8.60
CA VAL A 323 -3.41 7.94 -8.96
C VAL A 323 -4.58 8.08 -7.98
N LEU A 324 -4.73 9.24 -7.37
CA LEU A 324 -5.87 9.60 -6.52
C LEU A 324 -6.50 10.89 -7.03
N THR A 325 -7.81 10.89 -7.22
CA THR A 325 -8.55 12.12 -7.52
C THR A 325 -8.46 13.11 -6.34
N SER A 326 -8.64 14.41 -6.62
CA SER A 326 -8.68 15.42 -5.55
C SER A 326 -9.74 15.12 -4.49
N ALA A 327 -10.89 14.54 -4.84
CA ALA A 327 -11.93 14.20 -3.86
C ALA A 327 -11.52 13.01 -2.96
N GLU A 328 -10.88 11.98 -3.52
CA GLU A 328 -10.32 10.87 -2.73
C GLU A 328 -9.20 11.37 -1.81
N MET A 329 -8.24 12.12 -2.35
CA MET A 329 -7.14 12.71 -1.58
C MET A 329 -7.67 13.60 -0.44
N ARG A 330 -8.67 14.45 -0.72
CA ARG A 330 -9.34 15.27 0.30
C ARG A 330 -9.97 14.44 1.40
N THR A 331 -10.66 13.36 1.02
CA THR A 331 -11.32 12.45 1.98
C THR A 331 -10.31 11.84 2.95
N TYR A 332 -9.16 11.37 2.45
CA TYR A 332 -8.08 10.86 3.32
C TYR A 332 -7.51 11.94 4.25
N LEU A 333 -7.23 13.14 3.74
CA LEU A 333 -6.69 14.24 4.54
C LEU A 333 -7.68 14.75 5.60
N GLU A 334 -8.95 14.96 5.24
CA GLU A 334 -9.97 15.46 6.16
C GLU A 334 -10.35 14.43 7.22
N ASN A 335 -10.39 13.14 6.89
CA ASN A 335 -10.54 12.07 7.88
C ASN A 335 -9.39 12.11 8.90
N TYR A 336 -8.15 12.25 8.45
CA TYR A 336 -7.01 12.38 9.35
C TYR A 336 -7.09 13.64 10.23
N ILE A 337 -7.39 14.81 9.64
CA ILE A 337 -7.60 16.08 10.38
C ILE A 337 -8.72 15.92 11.42
N LYS A 338 -9.80 15.21 11.10
CA LYS A 338 -10.88 14.90 12.05
C LYS A 338 -10.36 14.07 13.24
N THR A 339 -9.57 13.02 13.01
CA THR A 339 -8.97 12.24 14.12
C THR A 339 -8.06 13.09 15.02
N LEU A 340 -7.34 14.06 14.45
CA LEU A 340 -6.51 14.98 15.24
C LEU A 340 -7.36 15.93 16.10
N ARG A 341 -8.46 16.46 15.58
CA ARG A 341 -9.43 17.27 16.35
C ARG A 341 -10.06 16.47 17.48
N GLU A 342 -10.43 15.22 17.23
CA GLU A 342 -11.04 14.34 18.24
C GLU A 342 -10.05 13.94 19.34
N LYS A 343 -8.77 13.71 18.98
CA LYS A 343 -7.68 13.36 19.90
C LYS A 343 -7.16 14.55 20.71
N TYR A 344 -7.12 15.74 20.12
CA TYR A 344 -6.55 16.96 20.70
C TYR A 344 -7.58 18.09 20.77
N LYS A 345 -8.70 17.81 21.45
CA LYS A 345 -9.91 18.66 21.46
C LYS A 345 -9.66 20.12 21.83
N ASP A 346 -8.68 20.40 22.68
CA ASP A 346 -8.38 21.74 23.18
C ASP A 346 -7.26 22.45 22.40
N ASN A 347 -6.65 21.80 21.41
CA ASN A 347 -5.56 22.38 20.64
C ASN A 347 -6.10 23.20 19.45
N GLU A 348 -6.03 24.54 19.59
CA GLU A 348 -6.49 25.51 18.60
C GLU A 348 -5.98 25.24 17.19
N LYS A 349 -4.72 24.80 17.02
CA LYS A 349 -4.13 24.48 15.72
C LYS A 349 -5.01 23.52 14.92
N TYR A 350 -5.49 22.44 15.54
CA TYR A 350 -6.29 21.43 14.85
C TYR A 350 -7.77 21.84 14.74
N LYS A 351 -8.29 22.62 15.70
CA LYS A 351 -9.64 23.21 15.61
C LYS A 351 -9.78 24.09 14.36
N THR A 352 -8.83 25.00 14.15
CA THR A 352 -8.86 25.97 13.03
C THR A 352 -8.29 25.43 11.73
N PHE A 353 -7.64 24.26 11.73
CA PHE A 353 -7.01 23.69 10.54
C PHE A 353 -8.03 23.44 9.43
N LYS A 354 -7.78 23.92 8.21
CA LYS A 354 -8.64 23.69 7.05
C LYS A 354 -7.77 23.46 5.80
N LEU A 355 -8.17 22.55 4.91
CA LEU A 355 -7.55 22.44 3.58
C LEU A 355 -8.02 23.60 2.69
N SER A 356 -7.31 23.86 1.58
CA SER A 356 -7.83 24.79 0.56
C SER A 356 -9.09 24.21 -0.07
N GLU A 357 -10.08 25.05 -0.39
CA GLU A 357 -11.26 24.58 -1.12
C GLU A 357 -10.96 24.41 -2.62
N TYR A 358 -10.03 25.20 -3.17
CA TYR A 358 -9.81 25.34 -4.62
C TYR A 358 -8.37 25.10 -5.09
N GLU A 359 -7.41 25.00 -4.18
CA GLU A 359 -5.96 24.87 -4.48
C GLU A 359 -5.41 23.52 -3.95
N PRO A 360 -5.82 22.37 -4.53
CA PRO A 360 -5.37 21.04 -4.09
C PRO A 360 -3.87 20.83 -4.26
N GLU A 361 -3.23 21.45 -5.25
CA GLU A 361 -1.78 21.41 -5.45
C GLU A 361 -1.00 21.92 -4.23
N LYS A 362 -1.63 22.73 -3.38
CA LYS A 362 -1.05 23.24 -2.13
C LYS A 362 -1.34 22.39 -0.90
N TRP A 363 -2.20 21.37 -0.96
CA TRP A 363 -2.58 20.59 0.23
C TRP A 363 -1.43 19.78 0.84
N LEU A 364 -0.45 19.40 0.03
CA LEU A 364 0.68 18.57 0.45
C LEU A 364 2.02 19.21 0.05
N SER A 365 3.06 18.93 0.83
CA SER A 365 4.44 19.24 0.45
C SER A 365 5.40 18.23 1.08
N ILE A 366 6.19 17.53 0.27
CA ILE A 366 7.35 16.78 0.77
C ILE A 366 8.40 17.82 1.16
N ILE A 367 8.84 17.79 2.41
CA ILE A 367 9.78 18.77 2.98
C ILE A 367 11.20 18.22 2.99
N SER A 368 11.34 16.96 3.36
CA SER A 368 12.62 16.26 3.27
C SER A 368 12.43 14.77 3.02
N HIS A 369 13.37 14.25 2.25
CA HIS A 369 13.54 12.85 1.94
C HIS A 369 15.04 12.54 1.91
N ASP A 370 15.39 11.27 2.00
CA ASP A 370 16.75 10.81 1.75
C ASP A 370 17.07 10.77 0.23
N LYS A 371 18.21 10.22 -0.21
CA LYS A 371 18.59 10.11 -1.63
C LYS A 371 18.62 8.67 -2.15
N ALA A 372 17.73 7.80 -1.69
CA ALA A 372 17.75 6.38 -2.08
C ALA A 372 17.64 6.14 -3.60
N VAL A 373 16.81 6.94 -4.28
CA VAL A 373 16.56 6.80 -5.72
C VAL A 373 17.39 7.81 -6.52
N SER A 374 17.31 9.09 -6.16
CA SER A 374 18.03 10.21 -6.79
C SER A 374 18.19 11.40 -5.83
N GLU A 375 18.82 12.48 -6.28
CA GLU A 375 18.91 13.76 -5.56
C GLU A 375 17.54 14.37 -5.17
N SER A 376 16.47 14.03 -5.90
CA SER A 376 15.11 14.55 -5.69
C SER A 376 14.09 13.47 -5.27
N VAL A 377 14.54 12.24 -5.00
CA VAL A 377 13.66 11.11 -4.71
C VAL A 377 14.29 10.16 -3.68
N GLY A 378 13.58 9.93 -2.57
CA GLY A 378 13.95 8.97 -1.55
C GLY A 378 12.82 8.71 -0.55
N TYR A 379 13.16 8.03 0.54
CA TYR A 379 12.30 7.82 1.70
C TYR A 379 11.94 9.16 2.32
N VAL A 380 10.65 9.50 2.31
CA VAL A 380 10.13 10.76 2.81
C VAL A 380 10.20 10.77 4.35
N SER A 381 11.12 11.56 4.90
CA SER A 381 11.24 11.74 6.36
C SER A 381 10.15 12.65 6.89
N ASP A 382 9.79 13.69 6.14
CA ASP A 382 8.86 14.74 6.57
C ASP A 382 7.98 15.19 5.39
N ILE A 383 6.67 15.06 5.57
CA ILE A 383 5.63 15.58 4.66
C ILE A 383 4.68 16.47 5.45
N HIS A 384 4.37 17.63 4.88
CA HIS A 384 3.37 18.56 5.40
C HIS A 384 2.03 18.34 4.73
N ILE A 385 0.97 18.30 5.54
CA ILE A 385 -0.39 18.63 5.12
C ILE A 385 -0.57 20.11 5.45
N ASN A 386 -0.92 20.95 4.47
CA ASN A 386 -0.91 22.40 4.63
C ASN A 386 -2.29 22.97 4.99
N ASN A 387 -2.30 24.02 5.80
CA ASN A 387 -3.47 24.79 6.21
C ASN A 387 -3.73 25.92 5.21
N SER A 388 -4.97 26.09 4.75
CA SER A 388 -5.38 27.25 3.93
C SER A 388 -5.59 28.51 4.76
N VAL A 389 -5.80 28.38 6.07
CA VAL A 389 -5.96 29.51 6.99
C VAL A 389 -4.61 29.86 7.60
N ILE A 390 -3.88 30.76 6.93
CA ILE A 390 -2.60 31.30 7.41
C ILE A 390 -2.87 32.61 8.16
N ASP A 391 -2.87 32.55 9.49
CA ASP A 391 -2.93 33.73 10.37
C ASP A 391 -1.50 34.16 10.74
N PRO A 392 -1.01 35.34 10.30
CA PRO A 392 0.36 35.79 10.56
C PRO A 392 0.62 36.13 12.04
N THR A 393 -0.42 36.18 12.89
CA THR A 393 -0.27 36.35 14.34
C THR A 393 -0.04 35.02 15.08
N LYS A 394 -0.20 33.87 14.40
CA LYS A 394 0.01 32.54 14.98
C LYS A 394 1.42 32.02 14.73
N PRO A 395 1.89 31.06 15.55
CA PRO A 395 3.14 30.34 15.28
C PRO A 395 3.13 29.71 13.89
N LYS A 396 4.28 29.73 13.19
CA LYS A 396 4.41 29.24 11.80
C LYS A 396 3.94 27.80 11.61
N ASP A 397 4.08 26.96 12.64
CA ASP A 397 3.65 25.57 12.57
C ASP A 397 2.12 25.41 12.52
N TYR A 398 1.31 26.44 12.83
CA TYR A 398 -0.14 26.40 12.59
C TYR A 398 -0.49 26.35 11.09
N GLY A 399 0.46 26.70 10.22
CA GLY A 399 0.32 26.59 8.77
C GLY A 399 0.34 25.15 8.24
N TYR A 400 0.70 24.13 9.04
CA TYR A 400 0.81 22.75 8.56
C TYR A 400 0.73 21.69 9.67
N ILE A 401 0.37 20.46 9.28
CA ILE A 401 0.56 19.24 10.06
C ILE A 401 1.76 18.50 9.46
N CYS A 402 2.87 18.41 10.20
CA CYS A 402 4.04 17.65 9.79
C CYS A 402 3.95 16.21 10.32
N ILE A 403 4.16 15.24 9.43
CA ILE A 403 4.19 13.79 9.73
C ILE A 403 5.28 13.11 8.90
N ARG A 404 5.70 11.91 9.32
CA ARG A 404 6.64 11.10 8.53
C ARG A 404 5.99 10.47 7.30
N GLY A 405 6.74 10.24 6.23
CA GLY A 405 6.24 9.58 5.02
C GLY A 405 5.66 8.19 5.30
N ASN A 406 6.25 7.41 6.19
CA ASN A 406 5.69 6.11 6.58
C ASN A 406 4.41 6.24 7.43
N PHE A 407 4.33 7.25 8.30
CA PHE A 407 3.10 7.52 9.04
C PHE A 407 1.96 7.93 8.08
N PHE A 408 2.24 8.79 7.11
CA PHE A 408 1.30 9.20 6.06
C PHE A 408 0.80 7.98 5.25
N ARG A 409 1.71 7.11 4.82
CA ARG A 409 1.39 5.82 4.16
C ARG A 409 0.50 4.90 5.00
N GLU A 410 0.77 4.77 6.30
CA GLU A 410 0.10 3.77 7.17
C GLU A 410 -1.19 4.27 7.83
N ASN A 411 -1.40 5.60 7.90
CA ASN A 411 -2.48 6.20 8.70
C ASN A 411 -3.29 7.28 7.96
N VAL A 412 -2.81 7.78 6.81
CA VAL A 412 -3.52 8.78 5.99
C VAL A 412 -3.96 8.16 4.67
N LEU A 413 -3.02 7.64 3.87
CA LEU A 413 -3.31 6.98 2.59
C LEU A 413 -3.54 5.46 2.75
N LYS A 414 -4.60 5.12 3.48
CA LYS A 414 -4.99 3.74 3.81
C LYS A 414 -6.50 3.56 3.69
N ASP A 415 -6.90 2.48 3.06
CA ASP A 415 -8.29 2.02 2.96
C ASP A 415 -8.46 0.68 3.70
N GLY A 416 -9.24 0.68 4.77
CA GLY A 416 -9.38 -0.48 5.66
C GLY A 416 -8.03 -0.97 6.20
N SER A 417 -7.59 -2.16 5.78
CA SER A 417 -6.26 -2.72 6.08
C SER A 417 -5.20 -2.43 5.00
N LYS A 418 -5.60 -1.97 3.81
CA LYS A 418 -4.75 -1.78 2.63
C LYS A 418 -4.09 -0.39 2.63
N MET A 419 -2.77 -0.37 2.73
CA MET A 419 -1.98 0.84 2.41
C MET A 419 -2.04 1.10 0.91
N LEU A 420 -2.36 2.32 0.49
CA LEU A 420 -2.38 2.70 -0.92
C LEU A 420 -0.96 2.85 -1.47
N LEU A 421 -0.10 3.54 -0.72
CA LEU A 421 1.33 3.60 -1.01
C LEU A 421 2.01 2.36 -0.46
N ARG A 422 2.67 1.59 -1.33
CA ARG A 422 3.37 0.36 -0.94
C ARG A 422 4.69 0.59 -0.17
N SER A 423 5.26 1.79 -0.25
CA SER A 423 6.51 2.20 0.39
C SER A 423 6.50 3.70 0.76
N PRO A 424 7.24 4.13 1.81
CA PRO A 424 7.43 5.55 2.14
C PRO A 424 8.46 6.27 1.26
N CYS A 425 9.09 5.59 0.30
CA CYS A 425 9.87 6.23 -0.76
C CYS A 425 8.97 6.58 -1.93
N PHE A 426 8.56 7.84 -2.04
CA PHE A 426 7.68 8.32 -3.11
C PHE A 426 7.88 9.80 -3.43
N THR A 427 7.49 10.18 -4.65
CA THR A 427 7.14 11.57 -5.00
C THR A 427 5.67 11.63 -5.40
N PHE A 428 5.12 12.84 -5.54
CA PHE A 428 3.85 13.05 -6.19
C PHE A 428 3.89 14.28 -7.10
N GLU A 429 3.06 14.27 -8.14
CA GLU A 429 2.71 15.44 -8.94
C GLU A 429 1.20 15.66 -8.83
N TYR A 430 0.76 16.92 -8.91
CA TYR A 430 -0.66 17.24 -9.06
C TYR A 430 -0.94 17.67 -10.50
N ILE A 431 -1.81 16.92 -11.17
CA ILE A 431 -2.23 17.17 -12.55
C ILE A 431 -3.64 17.77 -12.51
N PRO A 432 -3.82 19.08 -12.73
CA PRO A 432 -5.15 19.67 -12.82
C PRO A 432 -5.90 19.11 -14.04
N LYS A 433 -7.13 18.63 -13.84
CA LYS A 433 -8.01 18.21 -14.94
C LYS A 433 -8.51 19.41 -15.77
N PHE A 434 -8.46 20.60 -15.17
CA PHE A 434 -8.59 21.88 -15.86
C PHE A 434 -7.49 22.82 -15.40
N ALA A 435 -6.56 23.14 -16.30
CA ALA A 435 -5.76 24.33 -16.12
C ALA A 435 -6.60 25.56 -16.49
N PRO A 436 -6.62 26.64 -15.67
CA PRO A 436 -6.95 27.95 -16.20
C PRO A 436 -5.90 28.31 -17.25
N THR A 437 -6.38 28.64 -18.44
CA THR A 437 -5.62 29.29 -19.50
C THR A 437 -5.08 30.62 -18.94
N LYS A 438 -3.75 30.80 -19.01
CA LYS A 438 -3.05 32.02 -18.55
C LYS A 438 -3.30 33.21 -19.47
#